data_AF-A0AAU3BSV1-F1
#
_entry.id   AF-A0AAU3BSV1-F1
#
_cell.length_a   1.000
_cell.length_b   1.000
_cell.length_c   1.000
_cell.angle_alpha   90.00
_cell.angle_beta   90.00
_cell.angle_gamma   90.00
#
_symmetry.space_group_name_H-M   'P 1'
#
loop_
_entity.id
_entity.type
_entity.pdbx_description
1 polymer ?
#
loop_
_entity_poly.entity_id
_entity_poly.type
_entity_poly.pdbx_seq_one_letter_code
_entity_poly.pdbx_strand_id
1 'polypeptide(L)'
;MVHVGQSVEAQRNLEHGIETCSWGFPEKKPEYDGAIPRFAVLATGASPRVQLKNWLEETATLYLFEVRGGFYSGTAWHWPDEEVEQRIKYPCRFGIEPLAVLHDVPLGPGGPLTEAGSDAIRRSGTDRGMGKLVPMPALPLLQQAGIPIDPAQPETVPLDKSPGFTADQVEGKKKPQRRRRGAGYISDPKKRTAIEKHAEDHAAAYYESRGWNVERLGKPYDLRCTRGSEERHVEVKGTTGAATSVELTINEVLHARDPNNTVDLYVVSDIKVDTRTDPYTATGDTVTHHQDWEPAEEDLRPRKYEYRLPSQPS
;
A
#
# COMPACT_ATOMS: atom_id res chain seq x y z
N MET A 1 -6.88 -13.93 3.72
CA MET A 1 -5.98 -15.00 3.21
C MET A 1 -6.03 -15.04 1.70
N VAL A 2 -4.88 -14.98 1.03
CA VAL A 2 -4.76 -14.96 -0.44
C VAL A 2 -3.62 -15.89 -0.87
N HIS A 3 -3.83 -16.68 -1.93
CA HIS A 3 -2.74 -17.38 -2.60
C HIS A 3 -2.32 -16.61 -3.84
N VAL A 4 -1.01 -16.40 -3.99
CA VAL A 4 -0.42 -15.75 -5.14
C VAL A 4 0.35 -16.79 -5.96
N GLY A 5 -0.03 -16.94 -7.22
CA GLY A 5 0.63 -17.88 -8.14
C GLY A 5 2.08 -17.50 -8.44
N GLN A 6 2.88 -18.50 -8.82
CA GLN A 6 4.30 -18.36 -9.17
C GLN A 6 4.54 -17.96 -10.65
N SER A 7 3.50 -17.53 -11.37
CA SER A 7 3.66 -17.02 -12.74
C SER A 7 4.37 -15.67 -12.73
N VAL A 8 5.06 -15.32 -13.82
CA VAL A 8 5.75 -14.03 -13.94
C VAL A 8 4.78 -12.85 -13.78
N GLU A 9 3.56 -12.98 -14.28
CA GLU A 9 2.52 -11.95 -14.17
C GLU A 9 2.03 -11.80 -12.73
N ALA A 10 1.71 -12.92 -12.05
CA ALA A 10 1.26 -12.89 -10.66
C ALA A 10 2.32 -12.31 -9.71
N GLN A 11 3.59 -12.66 -9.91
CA GLN A 11 4.69 -12.11 -9.12
C GLN A 11 4.91 -10.61 -9.38
N ARG A 12 4.76 -10.15 -10.64
CA ARG A 12 4.79 -8.71 -10.94
C ARG A 12 3.64 -7.95 -10.31
N ASN A 13 2.45 -8.54 -10.25
CA ASN A 13 1.30 -7.91 -9.61
C ASN A 13 1.47 -7.86 -8.09
N LEU A 14 2.13 -8.86 -7.50
CA LEU A 14 2.57 -8.85 -6.10
C LEU A 14 3.58 -7.74 -5.82
N GLU A 15 4.67 -7.69 -6.59
CA GLU A 15 5.69 -6.63 -6.52
C GLU A 15 5.04 -5.24 -6.61
N HIS A 16 4.17 -5.04 -7.61
CA HIS A 16 3.49 -3.76 -7.80
C HIS A 16 2.56 -3.42 -6.62
N GLY A 17 1.75 -4.37 -6.15
CA GLY A 17 0.83 -4.13 -5.04
C GLY A 17 1.53 -3.84 -3.71
N ILE A 18 2.72 -4.41 -3.49
CA ILE A 18 3.57 -4.08 -2.33
C ILE A 18 4.12 -2.67 -2.46
N GLU A 19 4.60 -2.29 -3.63
CA GLU A 19 5.19 -0.96 -3.87
C GLU A 19 4.14 0.15 -3.76
N THR A 20 2.90 -0.11 -4.17
CA THR A 20 1.79 0.85 -4.16
C THR A 20 0.83 0.67 -2.99
N CYS A 21 1.17 -0.19 -2.03
CA CYS A 21 0.36 -0.50 -0.85
C CYS A 21 -1.11 -0.82 -1.19
N SER A 22 -1.34 -1.57 -2.28
CA SER A 22 -2.67 -1.84 -2.85
C SER A 22 -2.80 -3.30 -3.30
N TRP A 23 -3.94 -3.94 -3.00
CA TRP A 23 -4.27 -5.26 -3.55
C TRP A 23 -5.65 -5.27 -4.20
N GLY A 24 -5.84 -6.15 -5.18
CA GLY A 24 -7.06 -6.19 -5.99
C GLY A 24 -7.49 -7.58 -6.42
N PHE A 25 -8.79 -7.75 -6.63
CA PHE A 25 -9.43 -8.97 -7.09
C PHE A 25 -10.21 -8.75 -8.39
N PRO A 26 -10.29 -9.77 -9.26
CA PRO A 26 -10.94 -9.66 -10.56
C PRO A 26 -12.46 -9.48 -10.52
N GLU A 27 -13.08 -9.84 -9.40
CA GLU A 27 -14.52 -9.68 -9.19
C GLU A 27 -14.79 -9.33 -7.72
N LYS A 28 -15.94 -8.69 -7.47
CA LYS A 28 -16.44 -8.48 -6.12
C LYS A 28 -17.26 -9.69 -5.68
N LYS A 29 -17.07 -10.15 -4.44
CA LYS A 29 -17.89 -11.21 -3.85
C LYS A 29 -18.80 -10.65 -2.76
N PRO A 30 -19.98 -11.24 -2.51
CA PRO A 30 -20.90 -10.78 -1.47
C PRO A 30 -20.25 -10.72 -0.09
N GLU A 31 -19.34 -11.64 0.24
CA GLU A 31 -18.63 -11.61 1.53
C GLU A 31 -17.73 -10.39 1.74
N TYR A 32 -17.42 -9.62 0.69
CA TYR A 32 -16.61 -8.40 0.79
C TYR A 32 -17.46 -7.16 1.13
N ASP A 33 -18.78 -7.24 0.98
CA ASP A 33 -19.66 -6.11 1.24
C ASP A 33 -19.69 -5.77 2.73
N GLY A 34 -19.21 -4.58 3.08
CA GLY A 34 -19.11 -4.11 4.47
C GLY A 34 -18.02 -4.79 5.30
N ALA A 35 -17.26 -5.72 4.73
CA ALA A 35 -16.16 -6.36 5.42
C ALA A 35 -14.96 -5.41 5.55
N ILE A 36 -14.40 -5.36 6.75
CA ILE A 36 -13.21 -4.57 7.09
C ILE A 36 -12.20 -5.53 7.73
N PRO A 37 -11.52 -6.39 6.94
CA PRO A 37 -10.47 -7.23 7.48
C PRO A 37 -9.36 -6.33 8.04
N ARG A 38 -8.78 -6.72 9.17
CA ARG A 38 -7.66 -5.97 9.78
C ARG A 38 -6.30 -6.35 9.18
N PHE A 39 -6.16 -7.59 8.72
CA PHE A 39 -4.91 -8.11 8.17
C PHE A 39 -5.14 -8.85 6.86
N ALA A 40 -4.14 -8.79 5.99
CA ALA A 40 -4.03 -9.63 4.82
C ALA A 40 -2.76 -10.47 4.89
N VAL A 41 -2.88 -11.72 4.45
CA VAL A 41 -1.76 -12.64 4.26
C VAL A 41 -1.81 -13.09 2.82
N LEU A 42 -0.78 -12.75 2.04
CA LEU A 42 -0.57 -13.24 0.68
C LEU A 42 0.52 -14.30 0.75
N ALA A 43 0.22 -15.51 0.29
CA ALA A 43 1.11 -16.65 0.39
C ALA A 43 1.55 -17.14 -0.99
N THR A 44 2.80 -17.56 -1.08
CA THR A 44 3.39 -18.09 -2.32
C THR A 44 4.32 -19.27 -2.03
N GLY A 45 4.64 -20.06 -3.05
CA GLY A 45 5.58 -21.19 -2.96
C GLY A 45 4.90 -22.57 -2.90
N ALA A 46 3.79 -22.68 -2.16
CA ALA A 46 3.01 -23.92 -2.05
C ALA A 46 2.02 -24.11 -3.22
N SER A 47 1.74 -25.37 -3.59
CA SER A 47 0.82 -25.72 -4.69
C SER A 47 -0.60 -25.94 -4.16
N PRO A 48 -1.57 -25.07 -4.48
CA PRO A 48 -2.90 -25.12 -3.83
C PRO A 48 -3.78 -26.26 -4.35
N ARG A 49 -3.44 -26.89 -5.48
CA ARG A 49 -4.25 -27.93 -6.15
C ARG A 49 -3.96 -29.33 -5.59
N VAL A 50 -3.94 -29.45 -4.28
CA VAL A 50 -3.76 -30.70 -3.54
C VAL A 50 -4.84 -30.84 -2.47
N GLN A 51 -5.00 -32.07 -1.94
CA GLN A 51 -5.87 -32.31 -0.80
C GLN A 51 -5.34 -31.60 0.44
N LEU A 52 -6.23 -31.18 1.35
CA LEU A 52 -5.85 -30.43 2.56
C LEU A 52 -4.76 -31.16 3.36
N LYS A 53 -4.87 -32.48 3.54
CA LYS A 53 -3.85 -33.26 4.28
C LYS A 53 -2.43 -33.04 3.73
N ASN A 54 -2.27 -33.08 2.40
CA ASN A 54 -0.97 -32.89 1.76
C ASN A 54 -0.54 -31.41 1.81
N TRP A 55 -1.48 -30.48 1.67
CA TRP A 55 -1.21 -29.04 1.81
C TRP A 55 -0.62 -28.69 3.18
N LEU A 56 -1.14 -29.30 4.25
CA LEU A 56 -0.66 -29.08 5.62
C LEU A 56 0.76 -29.64 5.87
N GLU A 57 1.31 -30.44 4.94
CA GLU A 57 2.69 -30.94 4.99
C GLU A 57 3.67 -29.99 4.27
N GLU A 58 3.18 -28.98 3.54
CA GLU A 58 3.99 -28.02 2.79
C GLU A 58 4.43 -26.81 3.65
N THR A 59 5.36 -26.05 3.10
CA THR A 59 5.74 -24.72 3.59
C THR A 59 5.42 -23.64 2.56
N ALA A 60 5.25 -22.40 3.00
CA ALA A 60 5.05 -21.26 2.13
C ALA A 60 5.80 -20.01 2.63
N THR A 61 6.07 -19.09 1.71
CA THR A 61 6.42 -17.71 2.09
C THR A 61 5.13 -16.93 2.30
N LEU A 62 4.99 -16.28 3.45
CA LEU A 62 3.86 -15.43 3.82
C LEU A 62 4.29 -13.97 3.85
N TYR A 63 3.60 -13.14 3.08
CA TYR A 63 3.67 -11.69 3.14
C TYR A 63 2.53 -11.19 4.01
N LEU A 64 2.87 -10.57 5.14
CA LEU A 64 1.91 -10.08 6.14
C LEU A 64 1.68 -8.58 5.96
N PHE A 65 0.43 -8.17 5.95
CA PHE A 65 0.02 -6.77 5.79
C PHE A 65 -1.03 -6.38 6.82
N GLU A 66 -0.98 -5.13 7.30
CA GLU A 66 -2.15 -4.47 7.89
C GLU A 66 -3.05 -3.97 6.75
N VAL A 67 -4.35 -4.10 6.89
CA VAL A 67 -5.31 -3.57 5.93
C VAL A 67 -5.83 -2.23 6.43
N ARG A 68 -5.77 -1.21 5.56
CA ARG A 68 -6.28 0.13 5.86
C ARG A 68 -7.59 0.33 5.11
N GLY A 69 -8.70 0.38 5.85
CA GLY A 69 -10.06 0.55 5.30
C GLY A 69 -10.72 -0.75 4.81
N GLY A 70 -11.90 -0.61 4.22
CA GLY A 70 -12.65 -1.72 3.62
C GLY A 70 -12.37 -1.90 2.14
N PHE A 71 -13.05 -2.88 1.52
CA PHE A 71 -13.00 -3.07 0.07
C PHE A 71 -13.69 -1.92 -0.67
N TYR A 72 -13.08 -1.45 -1.76
CA TYR A 72 -13.63 -0.41 -2.63
C TYR A 72 -13.60 -0.83 -4.11
N SER A 73 -14.34 -0.10 -4.94
CA SER A 73 -14.34 -0.28 -6.39
C SER A 73 -13.32 0.66 -7.02
N GLY A 74 -12.21 0.11 -7.53
CA GLY A 74 -11.20 0.87 -8.24
C GLY A 74 -11.55 1.16 -9.68
N THR A 75 -11.18 2.35 -10.14
CA THR A 75 -11.50 2.92 -11.45
C THR A 75 -10.25 3.28 -12.25
N ALA A 76 -9.11 3.44 -11.59
CA ALA A 76 -7.82 3.69 -12.23
C ALA A 76 -7.22 2.42 -12.84
N TRP A 77 -6.50 2.55 -13.96
CA TRP A 77 -5.57 1.50 -14.41
C TRP A 77 -4.36 1.53 -13.48
N HIS A 78 -4.36 0.60 -12.53
CA HIS A 78 -3.40 0.59 -11.44
C HIS A 78 -2.29 -0.42 -11.70
N TRP A 79 -2.65 -1.67 -11.98
CA TRP A 79 -1.64 -2.70 -12.25
C TRP A 79 -1.00 -2.56 -13.64
N PRO A 80 0.26 -3.02 -13.82
CA PRO A 80 0.96 -2.88 -15.10
C PRO A 80 0.23 -3.54 -16.29
N ASP A 81 -0.49 -4.62 -16.06
CA ASP A 81 -1.30 -5.29 -17.08
C ASP A 81 -2.59 -4.51 -17.39
N GLU A 82 -3.20 -3.86 -16.40
CA GLU A 82 -4.31 -2.92 -16.62
C GLU A 82 -3.88 -1.69 -17.44
N GLU A 83 -2.68 -1.16 -17.17
CA GLU A 83 -2.11 -0.04 -17.93
C GLU A 83 -1.84 -0.41 -19.39
N VAL A 84 -1.21 -1.56 -19.62
CA VAL A 84 -0.90 -2.05 -20.97
C VAL A 84 -2.17 -2.37 -21.75
N GLU A 85 -3.15 -3.00 -21.11
CA GLU A 85 -4.43 -3.35 -21.75
C GLU A 85 -5.44 -2.18 -21.77
N GLN A 86 -5.15 -1.09 -21.05
CA GLN A 86 -6.06 0.04 -20.85
C GLN A 86 -7.45 -0.40 -20.36
N ARG A 87 -7.47 -1.36 -19.44
CA ARG A 87 -8.69 -2.01 -18.96
C ARG A 87 -8.56 -2.38 -17.49
N ILE A 88 -9.62 -2.13 -16.72
CA ILE A 88 -9.70 -2.56 -15.33
C ILE A 88 -9.83 -4.09 -15.31
N LYS A 89 -8.87 -4.76 -14.66
CA LYS A 89 -8.84 -6.21 -14.45
C LYS A 89 -9.10 -6.56 -13.00
N TYR A 90 -8.79 -5.68 -12.06
CA TYR A 90 -8.90 -5.89 -10.62
C TYR A 90 -9.76 -4.79 -9.97
N PRO A 91 -11.08 -4.77 -10.22
CA PRO A 91 -11.95 -3.69 -9.77
C PRO A 91 -12.21 -3.69 -8.26
N CYS A 92 -12.15 -4.84 -7.57
CA CYS A 92 -12.37 -4.88 -6.12
C CYS A 92 -11.03 -4.77 -5.39
N ARG A 93 -10.77 -3.64 -4.73
CA ARG A 93 -9.46 -3.27 -4.18
C ARG A 93 -9.52 -2.98 -2.69
N PHE A 94 -8.36 -3.00 -2.03
CA PHE A 94 -8.17 -2.55 -0.65
C PHE A 94 -6.70 -2.16 -0.43
N GLY A 95 -6.48 -1.33 0.59
CA GLY A 95 -5.14 -0.91 0.99
C GLY A 95 -4.40 -1.97 1.81
N ILE A 96 -3.12 -2.18 1.53
CA ILE A 96 -2.25 -3.10 2.26
C ILE A 96 -0.96 -2.41 2.70
N GLU A 97 -0.67 -2.37 3.99
CA GLU A 97 0.57 -1.84 4.55
C GLU A 97 1.52 -3.00 4.87
N PRO A 98 2.68 -3.13 4.19
CA PRO A 98 3.62 -4.23 4.39
C PRO A 98 4.13 -4.28 5.83
N LEU A 99 3.97 -5.39 6.55
CA LEU A 99 4.45 -5.54 7.94
C LEU A 99 5.69 -6.41 8.05
N ALA A 100 5.67 -7.60 7.44
CA ALA A 100 6.78 -8.57 7.51
C ALA A 100 6.68 -9.62 6.40
N VAL A 101 7.82 -10.28 6.12
CA VAL A 101 7.90 -11.49 5.31
C VAL A 101 8.32 -12.65 6.21
N LEU A 102 7.57 -13.75 6.16
CA LEU A 102 7.89 -14.99 6.85
C LEU A 102 8.22 -16.05 5.80
N HIS A 103 9.43 -16.56 5.80
CA HIS A 103 9.88 -17.61 4.88
C HIS A 103 9.69 -19.00 5.48
N ASP A 104 9.57 -20.01 4.61
CA ASP A 104 9.49 -21.44 4.98
C ASP A 104 8.48 -21.76 6.10
N VAL A 105 7.35 -21.05 6.11
CA VAL A 105 6.34 -21.19 7.16
C VAL A 105 5.62 -22.52 6.99
N PRO A 106 5.61 -23.42 8.00
CA PRO A 106 4.81 -24.63 7.95
C PRO A 106 3.32 -24.30 7.82
N LEU A 107 2.63 -24.97 6.89
CA LEU A 107 1.19 -24.75 6.66
C LEU A 107 0.30 -25.62 7.57
N GLY A 108 0.88 -26.60 8.25
CA GLY A 108 0.23 -27.48 9.21
C GLY A 108 0.27 -26.97 10.66
N PRO A 109 -0.08 -27.83 11.64
CA PRO A 109 -0.19 -27.46 13.06
C PRO A 109 1.09 -26.93 13.72
N GLY A 110 2.26 -27.12 13.10
CA GLY A 110 3.53 -26.56 13.57
C GLY A 110 3.78 -25.10 13.16
N GLY A 111 2.88 -24.50 12.38
CA GLY A 111 2.98 -23.12 11.91
C GLY A 111 2.13 -22.12 12.71
N PRO A 112 2.23 -20.82 12.35
CA PRO A 112 1.48 -19.74 12.99
C PRO A 112 0.02 -19.64 12.51
N LEU A 113 -0.34 -20.36 11.45
CA LEU A 113 -1.69 -20.36 10.88
C LEU A 113 -2.58 -21.37 11.59
N THR A 114 -3.84 -21.01 11.83
CA THR A 114 -4.86 -22.03 12.12
C THR A 114 -5.09 -22.89 10.88
N GLU A 115 -5.57 -24.12 11.05
CA GLU A 115 -5.92 -25.00 9.91
C GLU A 115 -6.92 -24.30 8.96
N ALA A 116 -7.90 -23.58 9.50
CA ALA A 116 -8.86 -22.80 8.71
C ALA A 116 -8.20 -21.65 7.92
N GLY A 117 -7.22 -20.96 8.52
CA GLY A 117 -6.43 -19.91 7.85
C GLY A 117 -5.55 -20.48 6.73
N SER A 118 -4.89 -21.60 6.99
CA SER A 118 -4.08 -22.33 6.01
C SER A 118 -4.91 -22.87 4.85
N ASP A 119 -6.03 -23.54 5.13
CA ASP A 119 -6.94 -24.03 4.09
C ASP A 119 -7.58 -22.89 3.29
N ALA A 120 -7.80 -21.72 3.90
CA ALA A 120 -8.29 -20.56 3.18
C ALA A 120 -7.28 -20.03 2.14
N ILE A 121 -5.97 -20.11 2.42
CA ILE A 121 -4.94 -19.85 1.40
C ILE A 121 -5.06 -20.88 0.28
N ARG A 122 -5.11 -22.18 0.60
CA ARG A 122 -5.27 -23.25 -0.39
C ARG A 122 -6.48 -23.03 -1.30
N ARG A 123 -7.65 -22.75 -0.69
CA ARG A 123 -8.91 -22.48 -1.39
C ARG A 123 -8.83 -21.22 -2.25
N SER A 124 -8.14 -20.18 -1.80
CA SER A 124 -7.86 -18.98 -2.60
C SER A 124 -7.16 -19.36 -3.91
N GLY A 125 -6.14 -20.21 -3.85
CA GLY A 125 -5.38 -20.63 -5.05
C GLY A 125 -6.17 -21.50 -6.03
N THR A 126 -7.14 -22.28 -5.54
CA THR A 126 -8.09 -23.01 -6.39
C THR A 126 -9.22 -22.14 -6.95
N ASP A 127 -9.37 -20.92 -6.44
CA ASP A 127 -10.42 -19.97 -6.78
C ASP A 127 -9.79 -18.68 -7.30
N ARG A 128 -8.90 -18.80 -8.30
CA ARG A 128 -8.29 -17.67 -9.03
C ARG A 128 -7.57 -16.64 -8.15
N GLY A 129 -7.07 -17.02 -6.97
CA GLY A 129 -6.42 -16.11 -6.03
C GLY A 129 -7.40 -15.19 -5.29
N MET A 130 -8.70 -15.48 -5.33
CA MET A 130 -9.71 -14.69 -4.62
C MET A 130 -9.49 -14.76 -3.11
N GLY A 131 -9.55 -13.61 -2.45
CA GLY A 131 -9.34 -13.51 -1.01
C GLY A 131 -10.39 -14.26 -0.21
N LYS A 132 -9.94 -14.94 0.83
CA LYS A 132 -10.80 -15.63 1.81
C LYS A 132 -10.74 -14.91 3.14
N LEU A 133 -11.89 -14.43 3.59
CA LEU A 133 -12.09 -13.89 4.93
C LEU A 133 -12.18 -15.06 5.91
N VAL A 134 -11.39 -15.00 6.98
CA VAL A 134 -11.35 -16.03 8.01
C VAL A 134 -11.20 -15.34 9.36
N PRO A 135 -12.02 -15.69 10.36
CA PRO A 135 -11.79 -15.26 11.73
C PRO A 135 -10.59 -16.02 12.30
N MET A 136 -9.41 -15.41 12.27
CA MET A 136 -8.17 -15.99 12.79
C MET A 136 -7.41 -14.90 13.56
N PRO A 137 -6.93 -15.18 14.78
CA PRO A 137 -6.04 -14.26 15.49
C PRO A 137 -4.74 -14.04 14.71
N ALA A 138 -4.33 -12.78 14.53
CA ALA A 138 -3.06 -12.45 13.89
C ALA A 138 -1.85 -12.64 14.82
N LEU A 139 -2.08 -12.77 16.13
CA LEU A 139 -1.03 -12.79 17.15
C LEU A 139 0.13 -13.76 16.88
N PRO A 140 -0.08 -15.04 16.51
CA PRO A 140 1.04 -15.94 16.23
C PRO A 140 1.90 -15.50 15.05
N LEU A 141 1.29 -14.89 14.03
CA LEU A 141 2.01 -14.33 12.88
C LEU A 141 2.84 -13.12 13.29
N LEU A 142 2.26 -12.20 14.07
CA LEU A 142 2.96 -11.00 14.54
C LEU A 142 4.13 -11.36 15.47
N GLN A 143 3.94 -12.32 16.37
CA GLN A 143 5.00 -12.85 17.25
C GLN A 143 6.13 -13.48 16.44
N GLN A 144 5.81 -14.32 15.45
CA GLN A 144 6.83 -14.93 14.60
C GLN A 144 7.58 -13.89 13.75
N ALA A 145 6.91 -12.79 13.38
CA ALA A 145 7.53 -11.65 12.70
C ALA A 145 8.40 -10.78 13.61
N GLY A 146 8.42 -11.03 14.93
CA GLY A 146 9.14 -10.22 15.90
C GLY A 146 8.55 -8.82 16.11
N ILE A 147 7.28 -8.62 15.71
CA ILE A 147 6.58 -7.33 15.88
C ILE A 147 6.19 -7.20 17.36
N PRO A 148 6.56 -6.09 18.04
CA PRO A 148 6.16 -5.86 19.42
C PRO A 148 4.64 -5.82 19.56
N ILE A 149 4.12 -6.54 20.56
CA ILE A 149 2.68 -6.64 20.84
C ILE A 149 2.39 -5.95 22.16
N ASP A 150 1.44 -5.03 22.16
CA ASP A 150 0.81 -4.55 23.38
C ASP A 150 -0.24 -5.59 23.84
N PRO A 151 -0.09 -6.23 25.01
CA PRO A 151 -1.07 -7.18 25.52
C PRO A 151 -2.48 -6.57 25.71
N ALA A 152 -2.58 -5.26 25.91
CA ALA A 152 -3.86 -4.55 26.01
C ALA A 152 -4.47 -4.25 24.62
N GLN A 153 -3.65 -4.21 23.56
CA GLN A 153 -4.07 -3.95 22.19
C GLN A 153 -3.30 -4.84 21.20
N PRO A 154 -3.53 -6.17 21.23
CA PRO A 154 -2.64 -7.13 20.60
C PRO A 154 -2.63 -7.11 19.06
N GLU A 155 -3.52 -6.32 18.46
CA GLU A 155 -3.64 -6.19 17.01
C GLU A 155 -3.27 -4.79 16.51
N THR A 156 -2.91 -3.84 17.39
CA THR A 156 -2.35 -2.55 17.00
C THR A 156 -0.88 -2.75 16.65
N VAL A 157 -0.53 -2.51 15.39
CA VAL A 157 0.84 -2.70 14.90
C VAL A 157 1.51 -1.34 14.73
N PRO A 158 2.44 -0.96 15.64
CA PRO A 158 3.25 0.24 15.45
C PRO A 158 4.15 0.07 14.23
N LEU A 159 3.97 0.95 13.24
CA LEU A 159 4.67 0.91 11.95
C LEU A 159 6.17 1.12 12.12
N ASP A 160 6.58 2.01 13.04
CA ASP A 160 7.98 2.29 13.41
C ASP A 160 8.73 1.06 13.93
N LYS A 161 8.00 0.08 14.50
CA LYS A 161 8.54 -1.15 15.08
C LYS A 161 8.30 -2.39 14.22
N SER A 162 7.54 -2.26 13.15
CA SER A 162 7.36 -3.35 12.20
C SER A 162 8.59 -3.46 11.27
N PRO A 163 9.07 -4.68 10.95
CA PRO A 163 10.19 -4.86 10.04
C PRO A 163 9.98 -4.17 8.68
N GLY A 164 8.74 -4.17 8.21
CA GLY A 164 8.39 -3.76 6.86
C GLY A 164 9.04 -4.65 5.81
N PHE A 165 8.69 -4.43 4.55
CA PHE A 165 9.42 -4.96 3.41
C PHE A 165 9.11 -4.17 2.15
N THR A 166 9.89 -4.43 1.10
CA THR A 166 9.77 -3.82 -0.23
C THR A 166 9.52 -4.87 -1.29
N ALA A 167 9.09 -4.43 -2.47
CA ALA A 167 8.91 -5.31 -3.63
C ALA A 167 10.20 -6.09 -3.99
N ASP A 168 11.39 -5.52 -3.73
CA ASP A 168 12.68 -6.16 -3.99
C ASP A 168 12.93 -7.43 -3.16
N GLN A 169 12.20 -7.59 -2.05
CA GLN A 169 12.28 -8.77 -1.18
C GLN A 169 11.31 -9.89 -1.59
N VAL A 170 10.53 -9.69 -2.66
CA VAL A 170 9.64 -10.73 -3.20
C VAL A 170 10.46 -11.79 -3.93
N GLU A 171 10.43 -13.03 -3.45
CA GLU A 171 11.09 -14.15 -4.10
C GLU A 171 10.23 -14.74 -5.23
N GLY A 172 10.76 -14.76 -6.45
CA GLY A 172 10.14 -15.37 -7.62
C GLY A 172 11.15 -15.98 -8.58
N LYS A 173 10.70 -16.81 -9.53
CA LYS A 173 11.56 -17.39 -10.59
C LYS A 173 12.24 -16.26 -11.39
N LYS A 174 13.49 -15.95 -11.03
CA LYS A 174 14.32 -14.93 -11.70
C LYS A 174 14.39 -15.24 -13.20
N LYS A 175 13.93 -14.33 -14.06
CA LYS A 175 14.27 -14.39 -15.49
C LYS A 175 15.80 -14.24 -15.64
N PRO A 176 16.43 -14.84 -16.67
CA PRO A 176 17.79 -14.47 -17.04
C PRO A 176 17.84 -12.95 -17.28
N GLN A 177 18.87 -12.30 -16.72
CA GLN A 177 19.11 -10.86 -16.83
C GLN A 177 19.23 -10.45 -18.32
N ARG A 178 18.11 -10.12 -18.96
CA ARG A 178 18.13 -9.11 -20.00
C ARG A 178 18.33 -7.78 -19.28
N ARG A 179 19.41 -7.07 -19.60
CA ARG A 179 19.71 -5.70 -19.13
C ARG A 179 18.41 -4.88 -19.12
N ARG A 180 17.76 -4.80 -17.97
CA ARG A 180 16.64 -3.91 -17.72
C ARG A 180 17.26 -2.53 -17.58
N ARG A 181 17.07 -1.67 -18.57
CA ARG A 181 17.09 -0.23 -18.32
C ARG A 181 15.90 0.04 -17.39
N GLY A 182 16.19 0.43 -16.16
CA GLY A 182 15.27 1.02 -15.16
C GLY A 182 14.02 0.21 -14.83
N ALA A 183 14.03 -0.51 -13.70
CA ALA A 183 12.83 -1.03 -13.07
C ALA A 183 12.51 -0.16 -11.84
N GLY A 184 11.22 0.09 -11.58
CA GLY A 184 10.70 0.16 -10.21
C GLY A 184 10.09 1.47 -9.71
N TYR A 185 10.35 2.63 -10.32
CA TYR A 185 9.62 3.86 -10.00
C TYR A 185 8.42 3.98 -10.94
N ILE A 186 7.45 4.88 -10.70
CA ILE A 186 6.58 5.37 -11.79
C ILE A 186 7.53 5.91 -12.87
N SER A 187 7.88 5.04 -13.82
CA SER A 187 8.99 5.27 -14.75
C SER A 187 8.65 6.29 -15.82
N ASP A 188 7.41 6.79 -15.76
CA ASP A 188 6.88 7.85 -16.57
C ASP A 188 6.72 9.12 -15.73
N PRO A 189 7.71 10.04 -15.76
CA PRO A 189 7.62 11.33 -15.10
C PRO A 189 6.37 12.11 -15.46
N LYS A 190 5.84 11.97 -16.69
CA LYS A 190 4.60 12.67 -17.10
C LYS A 190 3.39 12.14 -16.34
N LYS A 191 3.33 10.83 -16.09
CA LYS A 191 2.27 10.22 -15.27
C LYS A 191 2.34 10.72 -13.84
N ARG A 192 3.52 10.76 -13.23
CA ARG A 192 3.71 11.30 -11.89
C ARG A 192 3.27 12.77 -11.80
N THR A 193 3.72 13.60 -12.74
CA THR A 193 3.32 15.02 -12.79
C THR A 193 1.81 15.20 -12.98
N ALA A 194 1.16 14.37 -13.80
CA ALA A 194 -0.31 14.44 -13.98
C ALA A 194 -1.06 14.06 -12.68
N ILE A 195 -0.56 13.09 -11.92
CA ILE A 195 -1.11 12.70 -10.62
C ILE A 195 -0.94 13.82 -9.59
N GLU A 196 0.28 14.34 -9.43
CA GLU A 196 0.61 15.43 -8.50
C GLU A 196 -0.24 16.66 -8.80
N LYS A 197 -0.26 17.10 -10.07
CA LYS A 197 -1.05 18.25 -10.51
C LYS A 197 -2.55 18.07 -10.26
N HIS A 198 -3.10 16.89 -10.57
CA HIS A 198 -4.52 16.63 -10.36
C HIS A 198 -4.89 16.65 -8.88
N ALA A 199 -4.05 16.07 -8.02
CA ALA A 199 -4.28 16.10 -6.58
C ALA A 199 -4.24 17.54 -6.03
N GLU A 200 -3.25 18.35 -6.42
CA GLU A 200 -3.19 19.76 -6.01
C GLU A 200 -4.35 20.59 -6.55
N ASP A 201 -4.74 20.38 -7.81
CA ASP A 201 -5.89 21.07 -8.43
C ASP A 201 -7.18 20.74 -7.67
N HIS A 202 -7.36 19.48 -7.27
CA HIS A 202 -8.49 19.05 -6.46
C HIS A 202 -8.48 19.66 -5.05
N ALA A 203 -7.32 19.67 -4.39
CA ALA A 203 -7.16 20.28 -3.06
C ALA A 203 -7.43 21.79 -3.11
N ALA A 204 -6.85 22.51 -4.08
CA ALA A 204 -7.09 23.93 -4.26
C ALA A 204 -8.58 24.24 -4.43
N ALA A 205 -9.26 23.53 -5.34
CA ALA A 205 -10.69 23.69 -5.56
C ALA A 205 -11.53 23.39 -4.29
N TYR A 206 -11.11 22.40 -3.49
CA TYR A 206 -11.76 22.08 -2.22
C TYR A 206 -11.70 23.25 -1.21
N TYR A 207 -10.55 23.91 -1.07
CA TYR A 207 -10.39 25.05 -0.17
C TYR A 207 -11.04 26.33 -0.74
N GLU A 208 -10.85 26.62 -2.03
CA GLU A 208 -11.45 27.78 -2.70
C GLU A 208 -12.98 27.76 -2.59
N SER A 209 -13.62 26.61 -2.82
CA SER A 209 -15.07 26.44 -2.67
C SER A 209 -15.58 26.65 -1.23
N ARG A 210 -14.68 26.64 -0.24
CA ARG A 210 -14.95 26.92 1.18
C ARG A 210 -14.53 28.33 1.62
N GLY A 211 -14.25 29.20 0.65
CA GLY A 211 -13.93 30.60 0.87
C GLY A 211 -12.50 30.87 1.33
N TRP A 212 -11.58 29.93 1.13
CA TRP A 212 -10.15 30.16 1.36
C TRP A 212 -9.51 30.77 0.12
N ASN A 213 -8.55 31.67 0.34
CA ASN A 213 -7.59 32.07 -0.67
C ASN A 213 -6.42 31.08 -0.68
N VAL A 214 -6.12 30.51 -1.84
CA VAL A 214 -5.13 29.42 -1.99
C VAL A 214 -3.94 29.91 -2.80
N GLU A 215 -2.73 29.79 -2.24
CA GLU A 215 -1.45 30.05 -2.90
C GLU A 215 -0.66 28.74 -3.03
N ARG A 216 -0.03 28.48 -4.18
CA ARG A 216 0.79 27.28 -4.43
C ARG A 216 2.26 27.58 -4.23
N LEU A 217 2.94 26.83 -3.36
CA LEU A 217 4.35 27.06 -2.99
C LEU A 217 5.26 25.89 -3.36
N GLY A 218 4.83 24.65 -3.07
CA GLY A 218 5.56 23.41 -3.36
C GLY A 218 6.59 22.95 -2.31
N LYS A 219 7.09 23.83 -1.42
CA LYS A 219 7.86 23.48 -0.20
C LYS A 219 7.76 24.60 0.85
N PRO A 220 7.75 24.28 2.16
CA PRO A 220 7.81 22.94 2.77
C PRO A 220 6.47 22.17 2.72
N TYR A 221 5.45 22.77 2.11
CA TYR A 221 4.13 22.19 1.83
C TYR A 221 3.63 22.71 0.48
N ASP A 222 2.58 22.11 -0.07
CA ASP A 222 2.10 22.41 -1.42
C ASP A 222 1.24 23.68 -1.48
N LEU A 223 0.25 23.80 -0.59
CA LEU A 223 -0.71 24.92 -0.61
C LEU A 223 -0.69 25.72 0.69
N ARG A 224 -0.72 27.05 0.56
CA ARG A 224 -1.01 27.98 1.65
C ARG A 224 -2.45 28.47 1.51
N CYS A 225 -3.29 28.10 2.47
CA CYS A 225 -4.70 28.46 2.50
C CYS A 225 -4.93 29.53 3.57
N THR A 226 -5.48 30.68 3.19
CA THR A 226 -5.77 31.79 4.10
C THR A 226 -7.23 32.19 4.07
N ARG A 227 -7.83 32.48 5.23
CA ARG A 227 -9.21 32.96 5.34
C ARG A 227 -9.36 33.86 6.56
N GLY A 228 -9.44 35.17 6.33
CA GLY A 228 -9.43 36.14 7.43
C GLY A 228 -8.11 36.07 8.20
N SER A 229 -8.16 35.72 9.48
CA SER A 229 -6.98 35.49 10.32
C SER A 229 -6.55 34.03 10.39
N GLU A 230 -7.30 33.11 9.78
CA GLU A 230 -6.94 31.70 9.74
C GLU A 230 -5.92 31.44 8.62
N GLU A 231 -4.91 30.65 8.92
CA GLU A 231 -3.94 30.13 7.96
C GLU A 231 -3.79 28.63 8.16
N ARG A 232 -3.79 27.89 7.05
CA ARG A 232 -3.56 26.44 7.00
C ARG A 232 -2.54 26.15 5.92
N HIS A 233 -1.61 25.28 6.24
CA HIS A 233 -0.68 24.69 5.28
C HIS A 233 -1.24 23.33 4.84
N VAL A 234 -1.20 23.02 3.57
CA VAL A 234 -1.75 21.76 3.05
C VAL A 234 -0.66 20.98 2.34
N GLU A 235 -0.40 19.78 2.83
CA GLU A 235 0.41 18.78 2.15
C GLU A 235 -0.51 17.91 1.29
N VAL A 236 -0.23 17.82 -0.01
CA VAL A 236 -1.11 17.17 -0.98
C VAL A 236 -0.41 15.94 -1.57
N LYS A 237 -1.07 14.77 -1.49
CA LYS A 237 -0.55 13.52 -2.04
C LYS A 237 -1.52 12.92 -3.05
N GLY A 238 -0.99 12.37 -4.13
CA GLY A 238 -1.76 11.72 -5.19
C GLY A 238 -1.31 10.28 -5.42
N THR A 239 -2.26 9.36 -5.61
CA THR A 239 -1.96 7.97 -5.98
C THR A 239 -3.02 7.38 -6.92
N THR A 240 -2.60 6.41 -7.75
CA THR A 240 -3.52 5.60 -8.57
C THR A 240 -4.07 4.39 -7.81
N GLY A 241 -3.49 4.07 -6.66
CA GLY A 241 -3.89 2.96 -5.78
C GLY A 241 -4.75 3.42 -4.62
N ALA A 242 -4.73 2.64 -3.54
CA ALA A 242 -5.36 2.98 -2.27
C ALA A 242 -4.58 4.05 -1.50
N ALA A 243 -5.27 4.89 -0.73
CA ALA A 243 -4.67 5.83 0.22
C ALA A 243 -4.25 5.12 1.53
N THR A 244 -3.35 4.14 1.44
CA THR A 244 -2.91 3.34 2.59
C THR A 244 -1.87 4.08 3.43
N SER A 245 -0.81 4.56 2.77
CA SER A 245 0.31 5.31 3.33
C SER A 245 0.86 6.26 2.26
N VAL A 246 1.59 7.29 2.70
CA VAL A 246 2.16 8.32 1.83
C VAL A 246 3.65 8.49 2.13
N GLU A 247 4.45 8.81 1.11
CA GLU A 247 5.84 9.22 1.34
C GLU A 247 5.89 10.64 1.88
N LEU A 248 6.59 10.82 3.00
CA LEU A 248 6.87 12.13 3.59
C LEU A 248 8.37 12.39 3.61
N THR A 249 8.75 13.64 3.38
CA THR A 249 10.12 14.09 3.68
C THR A 249 10.28 14.45 5.16
N ILE A 250 11.52 14.44 5.67
CA ILE A 250 11.77 14.87 7.06
C ILE A 250 11.31 16.31 7.31
N ASN A 251 11.40 17.18 6.31
CA ASN A 251 10.96 18.57 6.42
C ASN A 251 9.43 18.67 6.52
N GLU A 252 8.69 17.85 5.77
CA GLU A 252 7.21 17.76 5.88
C GLU A 252 6.80 17.31 7.29
N VAL A 253 7.46 16.28 7.82
CA VAL A 253 7.19 15.77 9.19
C VAL A 253 7.48 16.84 10.25
N LEU A 254 8.64 17.49 10.17
CA LEU A 254 9.01 18.54 11.12
C LEU A 254 8.08 19.76 11.02
N HIS A 255 7.67 20.13 9.81
CA HIS A 255 6.76 21.26 9.59
C HIS A 255 5.37 20.99 10.16
N ALA A 256 4.84 19.76 9.99
CA ALA A 256 3.55 19.34 10.53
C ALA A 256 3.54 19.22 12.07
N ARG A 257 4.69 18.89 12.68
CA ARG A 257 4.84 18.79 14.14
C ARG A 257 5.12 20.12 14.84
N ASP A 258 5.40 21.20 14.11
CA ASP A 258 5.60 22.51 14.72
C ASP A 258 4.27 23.05 15.24
N PRO A 259 4.12 23.30 16.56
CA PRO A 259 2.86 23.76 17.15
C PRO A 259 2.40 25.15 16.67
N ASN A 260 3.27 25.89 15.95
CA ASN A 260 2.91 27.17 15.33
C ASN A 260 2.23 26.99 13.96
N ASN A 261 2.20 25.78 13.41
CA ASN A 261 1.62 25.48 12.12
C ASN A 261 0.29 24.73 12.28
N THR A 262 -0.72 25.15 11.52
CA THR A 262 -1.93 24.34 11.29
C THR A 262 -1.76 23.63 9.95
N VAL A 263 -1.59 22.31 9.95
CA VAL A 263 -1.32 21.53 8.74
C VAL A 263 -2.47 20.56 8.45
N ASP A 264 -2.90 20.49 7.21
CA ASP A 264 -3.83 19.46 6.74
C ASP A 264 -3.09 18.52 5.77
N LEU A 265 -3.35 17.21 5.83
CA LEU A 265 -2.92 16.24 4.83
C LEU A 265 -4.11 15.91 3.91
N TYR A 266 -3.94 16.16 2.62
CA TYR A 266 -4.96 15.96 1.60
C TYR A 266 -4.52 14.91 0.58
N VAL A 267 -5.11 13.73 0.63
CA VAL A 267 -4.76 12.60 -0.24
C VAL A 267 -5.86 12.36 -1.26
N VAL A 268 -5.52 12.41 -2.55
CA VAL A 268 -6.39 11.99 -3.65
C VAL A 268 -5.94 10.62 -4.16
N SER A 269 -6.83 9.64 -4.14
CA SER A 269 -6.54 8.24 -4.45
C SER A 269 -7.39 7.72 -5.59
N ASP A 270 -7.05 6.53 -6.10
CA ASP A 270 -7.65 5.91 -7.28
C ASP A 270 -7.66 6.87 -8.50
N ILE A 271 -6.63 7.70 -8.64
CA ILE A 271 -6.50 8.64 -9.75
C ILE A 271 -6.29 7.85 -11.05
N LYS A 272 -7.20 8.03 -12.00
CA LYS A 272 -7.07 7.50 -13.35
C LYS A 272 -6.29 8.47 -14.21
N VAL A 273 -5.23 7.99 -14.84
CA VAL A 273 -4.42 8.77 -15.79
C VAL A 273 -4.60 8.23 -17.20
N ASP A 274 -5.05 9.09 -18.11
CA ASP A 274 -5.10 8.82 -19.54
C ASP A 274 -3.81 9.29 -20.21
N THR A 275 -3.05 8.35 -20.75
CA THR A 275 -1.74 8.57 -21.38
C THR A 275 -1.81 8.80 -22.88
N ARG A 276 -3.02 8.90 -23.46
CA ARG A 276 -3.24 9.11 -24.90
C ARG A 276 -3.10 10.58 -25.32
N THR A 277 -3.11 11.50 -24.37
CA THR A 277 -2.95 12.94 -24.56
C THR A 277 -1.53 13.39 -24.19
N ASP A 278 -1.12 14.59 -24.60
CA ASP A 278 0.10 15.23 -24.08
C ASP A 278 -0.20 16.72 -23.84
N PRO A 279 -0.22 17.21 -22.58
CA PRO A 279 0.07 16.47 -21.35
C PRO A 279 -0.98 15.40 -21.04
N TYR A 280 -0.60 14.39 -20.25
CA TYR A 280 -1.53 13.37 -19.75
C TYR A 280 -2.65 14.03 -18.95
N THR A 281 -3.85 13.47 -19.08
CA THR A 281 -5.03 13.95 -18.33
C THR A 281 -5.36 12.99 -17.21
N ALA A 282 -5.53 13.51 -16.00
CA ALA A 282 -5.89 12.74 -14.82
C ALA A 282 -7.32 13.10 -14.37
N THR A 283 -8.00 12.11 -13.78
CA THR A 283 -9.37 12.22 -13.25
C THR A 283 -9.50 11.37 -11.99
N GLY A 284 -10.42 11.73 -11.10
CA GLY A 284 -10.68 11.01 -9.85
C GLY A 284 -10.94 11.99 -8.72
N ASP A 285 -11.77 11.60 -7.77
CA ASP A 285 -12.29 12.46 -6.69
C ASP A 285 -12.34 11.76 -5.33
N THR A 286 -11.70 10.59 -5.21
CA THR A 286 -11.66 9.84 -3.96
C THR A 286 -10.65 10.50 -3.02
N VAL A 287 -11.15 11.17 -1.98
CA VAL A 287 -10.35 11.98 -1.06
C VAL A 287 -10.29 11.35 0.33
N THR A 288 -9.09 11.34 0.91
CA THR A 288 -8.86 11.22 2.35
C THR A 288 -8.27 12.52 2.84
N HIS A 289 -8.98 13.23 3.72
CA HIS A 289 -8.57 14.54 4.23
C HIS A 289 -8.41 14.48 5.75
N HIS A 290 -7.19 14.64 6.22
CA HIS A 290 -6.86 14.76 7.64
C HIS A 290 -6.65 16.25 7.96
N GLN A 291 -7.60 16.83 8.68
CA GLN A 291 -7.49 18.21 9.18
C GLN A 291 -6.69 18.23 10.47
N ASP A 292 -5.94 19.31 10.69
CA ASP A 292 -5.10 19.48 11.88
C ASP A 292 -4.19 18.25 12.10
N TRP A 293 -3.62 17.77 11.00
CA TRP A 293 -2.84 16.55 10.91
C TRP A 293 -1.45 16.74 11.52
N GLU A 294 -1.12 15.83 12.44
CA GLU A 294 0.21 15.66 13.01
C GLU A 294 0.64 14.20 12.82
N PRO A 295 1.77 13.91 12.14
CA PRO A 295 2.24 12.54 11.98
C PRO A 295 2.75 11.96 13.32
N ALA A 296 2.05 10.95 13.84
CA ALA A 296 2.47 10.18 15.00
C ALA A 296 3.76 9.39 14.72
N GLU A 297 4.61 9.20 15.74
CA GLU A 297 5.88 8.50 15.56
C GLU A 297 5.66 7.03 15.20
N GLU A 298 4.69 6.38 15.86
CA GLU A 298 4.31 4.99 15.61
C GLU A 298 3.77 4.73 14.20
N ASP A 299 3.35 5.78 13.47
CA ASP A 299 2.84 5.66 12.09
C ASP A 299 3.92 5.97 11.03
N LEU A 300 5.16 6.23 11.45
CA LEU A 300 6.28 6.52 10.54
C LEU A 300 7.21 5.31 10.40
N ARG A 301 7.55 4.97 9.15
CA ARG A 301 8.65 4.05 8.84
C ARG A 301 9.73 4.78 8.04
N PRO A 302 10.99 4.79 8.48
CA PRO A 302 12.06 5.40 7.72
C PRO A 302 12.32 4.63 6.41
N ARG A 303 12.36 5.35 5.28
CA ARG A 303 12.56 4.80 3.93
C ARG A 303 13.86 5.23 3.28
N LYS A 304 14.36 6.42 3.63
CA LYS A 304 15.55 7.04 3.05
C LYS A 304 16.45 7.52 4.18
N TYR A 305 17.75 7.32 4.03
CA TYR A 305 18.76 7.71 5.01
C TYR A 305 19.87 8.52 4.34
N GLU A 306 20.40 9.49 5.07
CA GLU A 306 21.66 10.14 4.73
C GLU A 306 22.83 9.32 5.32
N TYR A 307 23.88 9.08 4.52
CA TYR A 307 25.06 8.33 4.93
C TYR A 307 26.30 9.22 5.00
N ARG A 308 26.96 9.25 6.17
CA ARG A 308 28.26 9.90 6.35
C ARG A 308 29.39 8.94 5.95
N LEU A 309 30.18 9.32 4.94
CA LEU A 309 31.35 8.57 4.52
C LEU A 309 32.42 8.52 5.64
N PRO A 310 33.14 7.40 5.81
CA PRO A 310 34.22 7.31 6.79
C PRO A 310 35.38 8.26 6.41
N SER A 311 36.04 8.85 7.40
CA SER A 311 37.29 9.60 7.18
C SER A 311 38.38 8.63 6.73
N GLN A 312 39.10 8.95 5.64
CA GLN A 312 40.30 8.18 5.31
C GLN A 312 41.34 8.38 6.42
N PRO A 313 41.93 7.32 6.98
CA PRO A 313 43.06 7.47 7.88
C PRO A 313 44.19 8.19 7.15
N SER A 314 44.78 9.19 7.83
CA SER A 314 45.92 9.99 7.36
C SER A 314 47.18 9.15 7.21
#